data_AF-A0A422M1Y9-F1
#
_entry.id   AF-A0A422M1Y9-F1
#
_cell.length_a   1.000
_cell.length_b   1.000
_cell.length_c   1.000
_cell.angle_alpha   90.00
_cell.angle_beta   90.00
_cell.angle_gamma   90.00
#
_symmetry.space_group_name_H-M   'P 1'
#
loop_
_entity.id
_entity.type
_entity.pdbx_description
1 polymer ?
#
loop_
_entity_poly.entity_id
_entity_poly.type
_entity_poly.pdbx_seq_one_letter_code
_entity_poly.pdbx_strand_id
1 'polypeptide(L)'
;MASKVLIVYYSWSGHTATLAKYLQQATDADLLALHVPEQTFSSDMYDTSGRAKYQVVSGNLPHLTTVIPDLTGYETILVGGPVWSAGHQHQF
;
A
#
# COMPACT_ATOMS: atom_id res chain seq x y z
N MET A 1 -1.74 -17.28 23.62
CA MET A 1 -2.13 -15.92 23.18
C MET A 1 -2.48 -16.03 21.71
N ALA A 2 -3.58 -15.43 21.26
CA ALA A 2 -3.96 -15.50 19.85
C ALA A 2 -3.00 -14.61 19.04
N SER A 3 -2.41 -15.14 17.97
CA SER A 3 -1.50 -14.41 17.09
C SER A 3 -2.28 -13.31 16.36
N LYS A 4 -2.05 -12.05 16.73
CA LYS A 4 -2.79 -10.93 16.14
C LYS A 4 -2.11 -10.47 14.85
N VAL A 5 -2.86 -10.51 13.74
CA VAL A 5 -2.39 -10.14 12.41
C VAL A 5 -3.01 -8.81 11.97
N LEU A 6 -2.21 -7.94 11.36
CA LEU A 6 -2.67 -6.74 10.68
C LEU A 6 -2.37 -6.83 9.19
N ILE A 7 -3.35 -6.57 8.35
CA ILE A 7 -3.18 -6.40 6.91
C ILE A 7 -3.17 -4.89 6.62
N VAL A 8 -2.04 -4.38 6.16
CA VAL A 8 -1.88 -3.00 5.71
C VAL A 8 -1.82 -2.99 4.20
N TYR A 9 -2.60 -2.15 3.51
CA TYR A 9 -2.53 -2.10 2.05
C TYR A 9 -2.74 -0.71 1.45
N TYR A 10 -2.09 -0.46 0.32
CA TYR A 10 -2.43 0.65 -0.59
C TYR A 10 -3.09 0.10 -1.85
N SER A 11 -4.09 0.80 -2.39
CA SER A 11 -4.82 0.38 -3.58
C SER A 11 -5.23 1.57 -4.44
N TRP A 12 -4.67 1.67 -5.64
CA TRP A 12 -5.00 2.74 -6.60
C TRP A 12 -6.28 2.44 -7.39
N SER A 13 -6.39 1.27 -8.02
CA SER A 13 -7.54 0.88 -8.85
C SER A 13 -8.50 -0.13 -8.20
N GLY A 14 -8.30 -0.44 -6.91
CA GLY A 14 -9.22 -1.28 -6.13
C GLY A 14 -8.86 -2.77 -6.06
N HIS A 15 -7.99 -3.29 -6.94
CA HIS A 15 -7.63 -4.72 -6.95
C HIS A 15 -6.99 -5.19 -5.64
N THR A 16 -6.03 -4.42 -5.11
CA THR A 16 -5.36 -4.76 -3.85
C THR A 16 -6.33 -4.69 -2.67
N ALA A 17 -7.27 -3.74 -2.69
CA ALA A 17 -8.31 -3.65 -1.66
C ALA A 17 -9.20 -4.91 -1.64
N THR A 18 -9.58 -5.41 -2.82
CA THR A 18 -10.36 -6.65 -2.94
C THR A 18 -9.60 -7.84 -2.38
N LEU A 19 -8.31 -7.99 -2.71
CA LEU A 19 -7.48 -9.07 -2.17
C LEU A 19 -7.30 -8.96 -0.65
N ALA A 20 -7.06 -7.75 -0.14
CA ALA A 20 -6.89 -7.52 1.29
C ALA A 20 -8.16 -7.88 2.09
N LYS A 21 -9.35 -7.62 1.54
CA LYS A 21 -10.63 -8.05 2.12
C LYS A 21 -10.78 -9.57 2.14
N TYR A 22 -10.38 -10.28 1.09
CA TYR A 22 -10.39 -11.74 1.09
C TYR A 22 -9.44 -12.32 2.15
N LEU A 23 -8.25 -11.74 2.29
CA LEU A 23 -7.30 -12.15 3.32
C LEU A 23 -7.84 -11.87 4.72
N GLN A 24 -8.44 -10.70 4.95
CA GLN A 24 -9.10 -10.37 6.21
C GLN A 24 -10.13 -11.45 6.59
N GLN A 25 -11.03 -11.78 5.66
CA GLN A 25 -12.07 -12.80 5.89
C GLN A 25 -11.50 -14.19 6.19
N ALA A 26 -10.39 -14.55 5.54
CA ALA A 26 -9.76 -15.87 5.71
C ALA A 26 -8.94 -15.99 7.01
N THR A 27 -8.50 -14.87 7.58
CA THR A 27 -7.53 -14.83 8.69
C THR A 27 -8.07 -14.21 9.97
N ASP A 28 -9.26 -13.59 9.92
CA ASP A 28 -9.82 -12.77 11.01
C ASP A 28 -8.86 -11.64 11.46
N ALA A 29 -8.03 -11.16 10.53
CA ALA A 29 -7.04 -10.13 10.78
C ALA A 29 -7.66 -8.73 10.82
N ASP A 30 -6.99 -7.80 11.51
CA ASP A 30 -7.31 -6.38 11.38
C ASP A 30 -6.89 -5.88 9.98
N LEU A 31 -7.58 -4.86 9.47
CA LEU A 31 -7.35 -4.33 8.12
C LEU A 31 -7.16 -2.80 8.17
N LEU A 32 -6.06 -2.32 7.60
CA LEU A 32 -5.71 -0.91 7.51
C LEU A 32 -5.45 -0.50 6.07
N ALA A 33 -6.29 0.39 5.54
CA ALA A 33 -6.10 1.00 4.23
C ALA A 33 -5.19 2.24 4.34
N LEU A 34 -4.14 2.27 3.54
CA LEU A 34 -3.25 3.41 3.37
C LEU A 34 -3.81 4.35 2.30
N HIS A 35 -3.84 5.62 2.63
CA HIS A 35 -4.26 6.70 1.77
C HIS A 35 -3.14 7.74 1.64
N VAL A 36 -3.12 8.39 0.48
CA VAL A 36 -2.28 9.55 0.15
C VAL A 36 -3.22 10.72 -0.16
N PRO A 37 -2.73 11.97 -0.20
CA PRO A 37 -3.55 13.11 -0.58
C PRO A 37 -4.28 12.89 -1.89
N GLU A 38 -5.45 13.50 -2.01
CA GLU A 38 -6.16 13.56 -3.29
C GLU A 38 -5.25 14.15 -4.37
N GLN A 39 -5.45 13.71 -5.62
CA GLN A 39 -4.65 14.15 -6.78
C GLN A 39 -3.16 13.76 -6.76
N THR A 40 -2.69 13.00 -5.75
CA THR A 40 -1.32 12.44 -5.76
C THR A 40 -1.07 11.57 -6.99
N PHE A 41 -2.06 10.73 -7.33
CA PHE A 41 -2.07 9.91 -8.54
C PHE A 41 -3.32 10.24 -9.35
N SER A 42 -3.16 10.32 -10.66
CA SER A 42 -4.27 10.54 -11.60
C SER A 42 -5.09 9.26 -11.78
N SER A 43 -6.25 9.36 -12.43
CA SER A 43 -6.98 8.18 -12.93
C SER A 43 -6.33 7.60 -14.20
N ASP A 44 -5.46 8.37 -14.86
CA ASP A 44 -4.67 7.89 -16.00
C ASP A 44 -3.49 7.02 -15.52
N MET A 45 -3.41 5.81 -16.09
CA MET A 45 -2.39 4.83 -15.73
C MET A 45 -0.98 5.27 -16.14
N TYR A 46 -0.82 5.93 -17.29
CA TYR A 46 0.50 6.36 -17.78
C TYR A 46 1.02 7.54 -16.98
N ASP A 47 0.15 8.51 -16.64
CA ASP A 47 0.48 9.62 -15.76
C ASP A 47 0.85 9.11 -14.36
N THR A 48 0.05 8.20 -13.80
CA THR A 48 0.35 7.55 -12.51
C THR A 48 1.69 6.82 -12.53
N SER A 49 1.97 6.07 -13.61
CA SER A 49 3.26 5.38 -13.79
C SER A 49 4.44 6.36 -13.86
N GLY A 50 4.28 7.46 -14.61
CA GLY A 50 5.29 8.52 -14.71
C GLY A 50 5.56 9.18 -13.36
N ARG A 51 4.50 9.55 -12.63
CA ARG A 51 4.59 10.14 -11.28
C ARG A 51 5.26 9.20 -10.30
N ALA A 52 4.85 7.94 -10.25
CA ALA A 52 5.44 6.94 -9.35
C ALA A 52 6.94 6.76 -9.62
N LYS A 53 7.35 6.69 -10.89
CA LYS A 53 8.78 6.61 -11.26
C LYS A 53 9.55 7.85 -10.80
N TYR A 54 9.01 9.05 -11.03
CA TYR A 54 9.63 10.29 -10.58
C TYR A 54 9.78 10.34 -9.06
N GLN A 55 8.75 9.97 -8.30
CA GLN A 55 8.77 9.96 -6.83
C GLN A 55 9.86 9.01 -6.29
N VAL A 56 10.01 7.82 -6.89
CA VAL A 56 11.06 6.86 -6.51
C VAL A 56 12.45 7.41 -6.82
N VAL A 57 12.68 7.95 -8.02
CA VAL A 57 14.00 8.47 -8.43
C VAL A 57 14.38 9.71 -7.64
N SER A 58 13.43 10.60 -7.37
CA SER A 58 13.67 11.85 -6.63
C SER A 58 13.70 11.68 -5.11
N GLY A 59 13.23 10.54 -4.59
CA GLY A 59 12.96 10.34 -3.17
C GLY A 59 11.81 11.17 -2.61
N ASN A 60 11.10 11.95 -3.46
CA ASN A 60 9.94 12.74 -3.06
C ASN A 60 8.70 11.85 -3.00
N LEU A 61 8.64 11.01 -1.99
CA LEU A 61 7.54 10.06 -1.77
C LEU A 61 6.31 10.79 -1.20
N PRO A 62 5.09 10.36 -1.59
CA PRO A 62 3.87 10.96 -1.04
C PRO A 62 3.77 10.66 0.46
N HIS A 63 3.31 11.65 1.22
CA HIS A 63 2.99 11.42 2.63
C HIS A 63 1.68 10.64 2.75
N LEU A 64 1.55 9.90 3.86
CA LEU A 64 0.32 9.18 4.18
C LEU A 64 -0.66 10.12 4.89
N THR A 65 -1.93 10.02 4.53
CA THR A 65 -3.04 10.69 5.24
C THR A 65 -3.71 9.76 6.25
N THR A 66 -3.44 8.45 6.17
CA THR A 66 -3.90 7.47 7.16
C THR A 66 -3.15 7.62 8.47
N VAL A 67 -3.88 7.71 9.59
CA VAL A 67 -3.31 7.59 10.94
C VAL A 67 -2.97 6.14 11.23
N ILE A 68 -1.70 5.85 11.52
CA ILE A 68 -1.25 4.51 11.87
C ILE A 68 -1.54 4.27 13.36
N PRO A 69 -2.27 3.20 13.72
CA PRO A 69 -2.54 2.87 15.11
C PRO A 69 -1.27 2.35 15.83
N ASP A 70 -1.38 2.13 17.13
CA ASP A 70 -0.34 1.39 17.86
C ASP A 70 -0.19 -0.03 17.28
N LEU A 71 1.05 -0.39 16.98
CA LEU A 71 1.40 -1.66 16.34
C LEU A 71 1.96 -2.69 17.32
N THR A 72 2.23 -2.32 18.57
CA THR A 72 2.90 -3.19 19.56
C THR A 72 2.18 -4.51 19.82
N GLY A 73 0.86 -4.56 19.62
CA GLY A 73 0.03 -5.75 19.83
C GLY A 73 -0.07 -6.70 18.64
N TYR A 74 0.55 -6.40 17.48
CA TYR A 74 0.53 -7.29 16.31
C TYR A 74 1.81 -8.11 16.21
N GLU A 75 1.66 -9.42 16.02
CA GLU A 75 2.79 -10.34 15.82
C GLU A 75 3.18 -10.43 14.34
N THR A 76 2.25 -10.15 13.44
CA THR A 76 2.47 -10.19 11.99
C THR A 76 1.77 -9.03 11.32
N ILE A 77 2.51 -8.35 10.44
CA ILE A 77 1.98 -7.29 9.58
C ILE A 77 2.18 -7.72 8.13
N LEU A 78 1.08 -7.91 7.41
CA LEU A 78 1.07 -8.18 5.98
C LEU A 78 0.96 -6.86 5.23
N VAL A 79 1.89 -6.56 4.32
CA VAL A 79 1.90 -5.30 3.56
C VAL A 79 1.57 -5.57 2.10
N GLY A 80 0.49 -4.99 1.60
CA GLY A 80 -0.01 -5.15 0.23
C GLY A 80 0.03 -3.86 -0.59
N GLY A 81 0.43 -3.95 -1.86
CA GLY A 81 0.43 -2.81 -2.76
C GLY A 81 0.34 -3.24 -4.22
N PRO A 82 -0.05 -2.34 -5.14
CA PRO A 82 0.00 -2.61 -6.56
C PRO A 82 1.45 -2.76 -7.02
N VAL A 83 1.71 -3.66 -7.97
CA VAL A 83 3.01 -3.75 -8.64
C VAL A 83 3.07 -2.68 -9.73
N TRP A 84 3.92 -1.67 -9.54
CA TRP A 84 4.13 -0.61 -10.52
C TRP A 84 5.52 -0.72 -11.14
N SER A 85 5.54 -0.92 -12.47
CA SER A 85 6.76 -0.96 -13.29
C SER A 85 7.85 -1.97 -12.86
N ALA A 86 7.46 -3.00 -12.09
CA ALA A 86 8.29 -4.18 -11.74
C ALA A 86 9.75 -3.85 -11.37
N GLY A 87 9.98 -2.74 -10.64
CA GLY A 87 11.31 -2.33 -10.18
C GLY A 87 12.38 -2.44 -11.27
N HIS A 88 12.40 -1.54 -12.25
CA HIS A 88 13.64 -1.25 -12.96
C HIS A 88 14.60 -0.65 -11.92
N GLN A 89 15.28 -1.54 -11.20
CA GLN A 89 16.38 -1.19 -10.33
C GLN A 89 17.46 -0.61 -11.25
N HIS A 90 17.97 0.55 -10.86
CA HIS A 90 19.19 1.09 -11.44
C HIS A 90 20.22 -0.05 -11.52
N GLN A 91 20.71 -0.33 -12.73
CA GLN A 91 21.93 -1.09 -12.92
C GLN A 91 23.02 -0.35 -12.13
N PHE A 92 23.61 -1.03 -11.14
CA PHE A 92 24.84 -0.58 -10.49
C PHE A 92 25.99 -0.54 -11.50
#